data_AF-A0A7X3YVQ0-F1
#
_entry.id   AF-A0A7X3YVQ0-F1
#
_cell.length_a   1.000
_cell.length_b   1.000
_cell.length_c   1.000
_cell.angle_alpha   90.00
_cell.angle_beta   90.00
_cell.angle_gamma   90.00
#
_symmetry.space_group_name_H-M   'P 1'
#
loop_
_entity.id
_entity.type
_entity.pdbx_description
1 polymer ?
#
loop_
_entity_poly.entity_id
_entity_poly.type
_entity_poly.pdbx_seq_one_letter_code
_entity_poly.pdbx_strand_id
1 'polypeptide(L)'
;LTAHTSYGYIFNRDVSSQAEVEADFDALLAVDEVEEFEQRAVISFPNFVHRQIYDGAVARIGNAAGFFEPLEATAIVIAQLQVGMVLQMRLNRPVEHRERDAPMVNRYLINYMLCSGLFVGWHYCCGSRYDSEFWRYARDHAWPKYRAAADPEAVDCDALRKFDEMVGLINRRVIDKEDWMRKCAVFPLSSYAQIAQGLGCYPGMTNGH
;
A
#
# COMPACT_ATOMS: atom_id res chain seq x y z
N LEU A 1 -12.32 16.93 -8.44
CA LEU A 1 -13.19 18.01 -7.93
C LEU A 1 -13.76 18.74 -9.14
N THR A 2 -14.94 19.36 -9.06
CA THR A 2 -15.60 19.98 -10.24
C THR A 2 -15.06 21.38 -10.58
N ALA A 3 -14.25 21.99 -9.72
CA ALA A 3 -13.75 23.37 -9.87
C ALA A 3 -12.22 23.51 -9.80
N HIS A 4 -11.51 22.51 -9.29
CA HIS A 4 -10.06 22.57 -9.08
C HIS A 4 -9.42 21.19 -9.31
N THR A 5 -8.13 21.20 -9.62
CA THR A 5 -7.28 20.00 -9.67
C THR A 5 -6.22 20.11 -8.59
N SER A 6 -6.07 19.07 -7.78
CA SER A 6 -5.02 18.99 -6.76
C SER A 6 -3.87 18.16 -7.30
N TYR A 7 -2.67 18.71 -7.25
CA TYR A 7 -1.44 18.01 -7.60
C TYR A 7 -0.65 17.67 -6.34
N GLY A 8 0.08 16.55 -6.38
CA GLY A 8 1.00 16.15 -5.33
C GLY A 8 2.18 15.41 -5.92
N TYR A 9 3.38 15.81 -5.51
CA TYR A 9 4.63 15.16 -5.91
C TYR A 9 5.18 14.36 -4.73
N ILE A 10 5.22 13.04 -4.87
CA ILE A 10 5.77 12.13 -3.85
C ILE A 10 7.22 11.83 -4.21
N PHE A 11 8.13 12.06 -3.26
CA PHE A 11 9.57 11.86 -3.48
C PHE A 11 10.24 11.26 -2.25
N ASN A 12 11.40 10.63 -2.47
CA ASN A 12 12.29 10.21 -1.40
C ASN A 12 13.34 11.29 -1.15
N ARG A 13 13.25 11.95 0.00
CA ARG A 13 14.15 13.04 0.39
C ARG A 13 15.62 12.64 0.54
N ASP A 14 15.89 11.35 0.71
CA ASP A 14 17.24 10.81 0.83
C ASP A 14 17.87 10.56 -0.56
N VAL A 15 17.07 10.67 -1.63
CA VAL A 15 17.49 10.46 -3.03
C VAL A 15 17.41 11.74 -3.85
N SER A 16 16.40 12.57 -3.65
CA SER A 16 16.21 13.82 -4.39
C SER A 16 16.09 15.00 -3.44
N SER A 17 16.79 16.08 -3.76
CA SER A 17 16.69 17.33 -3.00
C SER A 17 15.34 18.00 -3.27
N GLN A 18 14.90 18.83 -2.32
CA GLN A 18 13.65 19.58 -2.47
C GLN A 18 13.69 20.51 -3.70
N ALA A 19 14.84 21.13 -4.01
CA ALA A 19 14.98 22.03 -5.15
C ALA A 19 14.84 21.30 -6.50
N GLU A 20 15.40 20.08 -6.62
CA GLU A 20 15.23 19.24 -7.82
C GLU A 20 13.77 18.85 -8.01
N VAL A 21 13.09 18.49 -6.91
CA VAL A 21 11.66 18.12 -6.93
C VAL A 21 10.79 19.32 -7.30
N GLU A 22 11.07 20.51 -6.75
CA GLU A 22 10.33 21.73 -7.10
C GLU A 22 10.50 22.08 -8.58
N ALA A 23 11.71 21.97 -9.12
CA ALA A 23 11.97 22.22 -10.54
C ALA A 23 11.30 21.20 -11.46
N ASP A 24 11.32 19.90 -11.11
CA ASP A 24 10.62 18.86 -11.88
C ASP A 24 9.09 19.01 -11.79
N PHE A 25 8.59 19.43 -10.64
CA PHE A 25 7.17 19.73 -10.45
C PHE A 25 6.73 20.97 -11.25
N ASP A 26 7.54 22.02 -11.31
CA ASP A 26 7.30 23.18 -12.19
C ASP A 26 7.25 22.76 -13.66
N ALA A 27 8.15 21.90 -14.10
CA ALA A 27 8.16 21.38 -15.47
C ALA A 27 6.90 20.55 -15.78
N LEU A 28 6.44 19.71 -14.84
CA LEU A 28 5.19 18.96 -14.97
C LEU A 28 3.98 19.91 -15.11
N LEU A 29 3.86 20.91 -14.24
CA LEU A 29 2.74 21.87 -14.29
C LEU A 29 2.74 22.69 -15.58
N ALA A 30 3.92 23.05 -16.10
CA ALA A 30 4.03 23.73 -17.39
C ALA A 30 3.57 22.85 -18.56
N VAL A 31 3.84 21.53 -18.52
CA VAL A 31 3.34 20.57 -19.52
C VAL A 31 1.82 20.43 -19.43
N ASP A 32 1.25 20.50 -18.23
CA ASP A 32 -0.20 20.43 -17.99
C ASP A 32 -0.91 21.80 -18.13
N GLU A 33 -0.21 22.83 -18.64
CA GLU A 33 -0.73 24.19 -18.84
C GLU A 33 -1.31 24.82 -17.56
N VAL A 34 -0.73 24.49 -16.39
CA VAL A 34 -1.13 25.03 -15.08
C VAL A 34 -0.26 26.25 -14.74
N GLU A 35 -0.82 27.44 -14.94
CA GLU A 35 -0.11 28.72 -14.70
C GLU A 35 -0.27 29.25 -13.27
N GLU A 36 -1.38 28.92 -12.61
CA GLU A 36 -1.73 29.43 -11.28
C GLU A 36 -1.98 28.27 -10.31
N PHE A 37 -1.27 28.27 -9.18
CA PHE A 37 -1.45 27.32 -8.11
C PHE A 37 -1.14 27.95 -6.75
N GLU A 38 -1.76 27.43 -5.70
CA GLU A 38 -1.52 27.88 -4.33
C GLU A 38 -0.10 27.53 -3.87
N GLN A 39 0.36 28.17 -2.79
CA GLN A 39 1.65 27.84 -2.18
C GLN A 39 1.70 26.35 -1.82
N ARG A 40 2.72 25.66 -2.37
CA ARG A 40 2.92 24.22 -2.13
C ARG A 40 3.32 23.98 -0.67
N ALA A 41 2.73 22.94 -0.09
CA ALA A 41 3.14 22.42 1.20
C ALA A 41 4.07 21.20 1.01
N VAL A 42 5.18 21.17 1.74
CA VAL A 42 6.03 19.99 1.83
C VAL A 42 5.71 19.25 3.12
N ILE A 43 5.17 18.04 2.98
CA ILE A 43 4.73 17.22 4.12
C ILE A 43 5.62 15.98 4.19
N SER A 44 6.36 15.84 5.28
CA SER A 44 7.09 14.61 5.57
C SER A 44 6.17 13.62 6.28
N PHE A 45 6.19 12.36 5.84
CA PHE A 45 5.43 11.29 6.47
C PHE A 45 6.27 10.01 6.58
N PRO A 46 6.10 9.24 7.67
CA PRO A 46 6.64 7.89 7.75
C PRO A 46 5.70 6.89 7.04
N ASN A 47 6.27 5.79 6.55
CA ASN A 47 5.52 4.61 6.16
C ASN A 47 5.51 3.60 7.32
N PHE A 48 4.34 3.25 7.84
CA PHE A 48 4.24 2.38 9.02
C PHE A 48 2.85 1.74 9.19
N VAL A 49 2.82 0.67 9.98
CA VAL A 49 1.61 0.05 10.52
C VAL A 49 1.83 -0.16 12.03
N HIS A 50 0.89 0.25 12.87
CA HIS A 50 0.96 -0.03 14.30
C HIS A 50 0.79 -1.53 14.58
N ARG A 51 1.59 -2.06 15.52
CA ARG A 51 1.46 -3.45 16.00
C ARG A 51 0.18 -3.71 16.80
N GLN A 52 -0.50 -2.64 17.25
CA GLN A 52 -1.77 -2.71 17.99
C GLN A 52 -2.66 -1.55 17.56
N ILE A 53 -3.65 -1.85 16.73
CA ILE A 53 -4.67 -0.92 16.22
C ILE A 53 -5.85 -0.82 17.20
N TYR A 54 -6.17 -1.89 17.93
CA TYR A 54 -7.30 -1.94 18.87
C TYR A 54 -6.94 -2.69 20.14
N ASP A 55 -7.32 -2.19 21.32
CA ASP A 55 -6.96 -2.81 22.61
C ASP A 55 -8.14 -3.27 23.45
N GLY A 56 -9.36 -3.21 22.91
CA GLY A 56 -10.58 -3.46 23.67
C GLY A 56 -11.29 -2.19 24.10
N ALA A 57 -10.57 -1.10 24.38
CA ALA A 57 -11.09 0.18 24.85
C ALA A 57 -10.87 1.33 23.83
N VAL A 58 -9.66 1.40 23.26
CA VAL A 58 -9.20 2.41 22.31
C VAL A 58 -9.00 1.76 20.94
N ALA A 59 -9.34 2.50 19.88
CA ALA A 59 -9.08 2.13 18.51
C ALA A 59 -8.32 3.25 17.80
N ARG A 60 -7.26 2.88 17.09
CA ARG A 60 -6.55 3.74 16.13
C ARG A 60 -7.24 3.63 14.78
N ILE A 61 -7.57 4.75 14.15
CA ILE A 61 -8.29 4.81 12.87
C ILE A 61 -7.53 5.73 11.91
N GLY A 62 -7.51 5.37 10.62
CA GLY A 62 -6.80 6.10 9.57
C GLY A 62 -5.30 6.20 9.86
N ASN A 63 -4.75 7.40 9.70
CA ASN A 63 -3.32 7.66 9.89
C ASN A 63 -2.83 7.35 11.32
N ALA A 64 -3.73 7.29 12.31
CA ALA A 64 -3.38 6.87 13.67
C ALA A 64 -3.07 5.36 13.77
N ALA A 65 -3.57 4.53 12.84
CA ALA A 65 -3.30 3.09 12.77
C ALA A 65 -2.10 2.76 11.87
N GLY A 66 -1.90 3.54 10.82
CA GLY A 66 -0.76 3.44 9.94
C GLY A 66 -0.94 4.31 8.70
N PHE A 67 0.14 4.48 7.96
CA PHE A 67 0.18 5.30 6.76
C PHE A 67 1.17 4.73 5.75
N PHE A 68 0.81 4.84 4.48
CA PHE A 68 1.70 4.62 3.34
C PHE A 68 1.20 5.52 2.20
N GLU A 69 2.03 5.69 1.16
CA GLU A 69 1.74 6.63 0.07
C GLU A 69 0.39 6.36 -0.62
N PRO A 70 -0.33 7.41 -1.07
CA PRO A 70 -1.69 7.30 -1.59
C PRO A 70 -1.79 6.79 -3.05
N LEU A 71 -0.80 6.04 -3.54
CA LEU A 71 -0.72 5.60 -4.95
C LEU A 71 -2.01 4.88 -5.43
N GLU A 72 -2.62 4.09 -4.55
CA GLU A 72 -3.81 3.27 -4.83
C GLU A 72 -5.09 3.76 -4.13
N ALA A 73 -5.08 5.00 -3.61
CA ALA A 73 -6.22 5.63 -2.93
C ALA A 73 -6.88 4.77 -1.82
N THR A 74 -6.10 3.97 -1.08
CA THR A 74 -6.64 2.98 -0.12
C THR A 74 -6.99 3.56 1.25
N ALA A 75 -6.52 4.76 1.59
CA ALA A 75 -6.59 5.30 2.94
C ALA A 75 -8.02 5.36 3.51
N ILE A 76 -8.98 5.85 2.72
CA ILE A 76 -10.38 5.98 3.15
C ILE A 76 -11.03 4.61 3.31
N VAL A 77 -10.80 3.68 2.38
CA VAL A 77 -11.34 2.30 2.46
C VAL A 77 -10.82 1.58 3.70
N ILE A 78 -9.53 1.74 4.02
CA ILE A 78 -8.93 1.16 5.23
C ILE A 78 -9.55 1.79 6.48
N ALA A 79 -9.74 3.11 6.52
CA ALA A 79 -10.38 3.78 7.65
C ALA A 79 -11.84 3.29 7.85
N GLN A 80 -12.60 3.13 6.77
CA GLN A 80 -13.96 2.58 6.81
C GLN A 80 -13.98 1.15 7.37
N LEU A 81 -13.03 0.30 6.95
CA LEU A 81 -12.88 -1.06 7.48
C LEU A 81 -12.58 -1.05 8.98
N GLN A 82 -11.65 -0.21 9.42
CA GLN A 82 -11.27 -0.09 10.83
C GLN A 82 -12.46 0.37 11.68
N VAL A 83 -13.19 1.40 11.23
CA VAL A 83 -14.42 1.88 11.91
C VAL A 83 -15.47 0.76 11.96
N GLY A 84 -15.72 0.10 10.83
CA GLY A 84 -16.68 -0.99 10.75
C GLY A 84 -16.35 -2.13 11.72
N MET A 85 -15.09 -2.55 11.78
CA MET A 85 -14.64 -3.59 12.70
C MET A 85 -14.83 -3.19 14.16
N VAL A 86 -14.47 -1.95 14.52
CA VAL A 86 -14.65 -1.44 15.89
C VAL A 86 -16.13 -1.37 16.26
N LEU A 87 -17.01 -0.94 15.36
CA LEU A 87 -18.45 -0.92 15.59
C LEU A 87 -19.01 -2.33 15.78
N GLN A 88 -18.57 -3.32 14.99
CA GLN A 88 -18.94 -4.72 15.18
C GLN A 88 -18.54 -5.22 16.57
N MET A 89 -17.32 -4.92 17.01
CA MET A 89 -16.84 -5.30 18.34
C MET A 89 -17.54 -4.55 19.49
N ARG A 90 -17.99 -3.32 19.25
CA ARG A 90 -18.67 -2.51 20.27
C ARG A 90 -20.14 -2.88 20.40
N LEU A 91 -20.84 -3.07 19.29
CA LEU A 91 -22.29 -3.20 19.28
C LEU A 91 -22.75 -4.66 19.37
N ASN A 92 -21.96 -5.61 18.84
CA ASN A 92 -22.39 -7.00 18.70
C ASN A 92 -21.60 -7.99 19.57
N ARG A 93 -20.65 -7.51 20.38
CA ARG A 93 -19.87 -8.34 21.32
C ARG A 93 -20.02 -7.88 22.76
N PRO A 94 -20.26 -8.80 23.71
CA PRO A 94 -20.23 -8.53 25.14
C PRO A 94 -18.90 -7.88 25.56
N VAL A 95 -18.95 -6.98 26.55
CA VAL A 95 -17.80 -6.16 26.96
C VAL A 95 -16.64 -7.04 27.44
N GLU A 96 -16.95 -8.09 28.19
CA GLU A 96 -16.05 -9.09 28.74
C GLU A 96 -15.29 -9.90 27.69
N HIS A 97 -15.72 -9.84 26.42
CA HIS A 97 -15.05 -10.53 25.31
C HIS A 97 -14.15 -9.60 24.48
N ARG A 98 -14.25 -8.28 24.66
CA ARG A 98 -13.57 -7.31 23.79
C ARG A 98 -12.05 -7.37 23.87
N GLU A 99 -11.49 -7.54 25.07
CA GLU A 99 -10.04 -7.69 25.26
C GLU A 99 -9.56 -9.03 24.70
N ARG A 100 -10.29 -10.12 24.97
CA ARG A 100 -10.00 -11.45 24.45
C ARG A 100 -10.00 -11.49 22.92
N ASP A 101 -10.92 -10.77 22.28
CA ASP A 101 -11.07 -10.77 20.83
C ASP A 101 -10.12 -9.74 20.15
N ALA A 102 -9.49 -8.83 20.91
CA ALA A 102 -8.62 -7.79 20.37
C ALA A 102 -7.43 -8.33 19.56
N PRO A 103 -6.71 -9.40 19.95
CA PRO A 103 -5.62 -9.97 19.15
C PRO A 103 -6.07 -10.40 17.75
N MET A 104 -7.24 -11.01 17.62
CA MET A 104 -7.81 -11.41 16.32
C MET A 104 -8.14 -10.19 15.46
N VAL A 105 -8.73 -9.15 16.06
CA VAL A 105 -9.03 -7.88 15.37
C VAL A 105 -7.75 -7.21 14.88
N ASN A 106 -6.71 -7.15 15.73
CA ASN A 106 -5.40 -6.61 15.34
C ASN A 106 -4.80 -7.40 14.20
N ARG A 107 -4.74 -8.74 14.31
CA ARG A 107 -4.19 -9.59 13.24
C ARG A 107 -4.92 -9.35 11.92
N TYR A 108 -6.23 -9.22 11.93
CA TYR A 108 -7.02 -8.91 10.73
C TYR A 108 -6.69 -7.53 10.15
N LEU A 109 -6.70 -6.48 10.96
CA LEU A 109 -6.49 -5.10 10.49
C LEU A 109 -5.03 -4.88 10.04
N ILE A 110 -4.06 -5.42 10.77
CA ILE A 110 -2.63 -5.36 10.41
C ILE A 110 -2.39 -6.14 9.12
N ASN A 111 -2.96 -7.34 8.99
CA ASN A 111 -2.89 -8.12 7.74
C ASN A 111 -3.42 -7.32 6.56
N TYR A 112 -4.57 -6.65 6.73
CA TYR A 112 -5.16 -5.83 5.68
C TYR A 112 -4.24 -4.66 5.27
N MET A 113 -3.69 -3.94 6.25
CA MET A 113 -2.79 -2.81 5.98
C MET A 113 -1.48 -3.24 5.31
N LEU A 114 -0.86 -4.33 5.78
CA LEU A 114 0.38 -4.84 5.21
C LEU A 114 0.17 -5.42 3.81
N CYS A 115 -0.92 -6.13 3.55
CA CYS A 115 -1.30 -6.56 2.20
C CYS A 115 -1.41 -5.36 1.24
N SER A 116 -2.05 -4.27 1.68
CA SER A 116 -2.14 -3.05 0.87
C SER A 116 -0.79 -2.37 0.66
N GLY A 117 0.05 -2.30 1.70
CA GLY A 117 1.40 -1.75 1.57
C GLY A 117 2.31 -2.56 0.65
N LEU A 118 2.20 -3.90 0.67
CA LEU A 118 2.89 -4.79 -0.27
C LEU A 118 2.44 -4.53 -1.71
N PHE A 119 1.14 -4.36 -1.93
CA PHE A 119 0.61 -4.03 -3.25
C PHE A 119 1.12 -2.67 -3.76
N VAL A 120 1.17 -1.65 -2.91
CA VAL A 120 1.75 -0.34 -3.28
C VAL A 120 3.25 -0.47 -3.56
N GLY A 121 4.03 -1.05 -2.65
CA GLY A 121 5.48 -1.21 -2.83
C GLY A 121 5.84 -2.04 -4.06
N TRP A 122 4.97 -2.97 -4.46
CA TRP A 122 5.16 -3.79 -5.65
C TRP A 122 5.24 -2.97 -6.94
N HIS A 123 4.61 -1.80 -7.01
CA HIS A 123 4.69 -0.90 -8.18
C HIS A 123 6.12 -0.47 -8.50
N TYR A 124 6.99 -0.44 -7.48
CA TYR A 124 8.37 -0.01 -7.62
C TYR A 124 9.35 -1.17 -7.82
N CYS A 125 8.87 -2.42 -7.73
CA CYS A 125 9.75 -3.58 -7.58
C CYS A 125 10.56 -3.92 -8.84
N CYS A 126 10.20 -3.40 -10.02
CA CYS A 126 10.89 -3.66 -11.27
C CYS A 126 11.62 -2.43 -11.83
N GLY A 127 11.66 -1.34 -11.07
CA GLY A 127 12.20 -0.07 -11.52
C GLY A 127 11.27 0.62 -12.53
N SER A 128 11.86 1.34 -13.48
CA SER A 128 11.13 2.07 -14.51
C SER A 128 11.92 2.11 -15.81
N ARG A 129 11.27 2.54 -16.89
CA ARG A 129 11.97 2.89 -18.16
C ARG A 129 13.00 4.01 -17.96
N TYR A 130 12.86 4.79 -16.89
CA TYR A 130 13.81 5.80 -16.48
C TYR A 130 14.83 5.21 -15.50
N ASP A 131 16.10 5.25 -15.88
CA ASP A 131 17.20 4.78 -15.03
C ASP A 131 17.68 5.88 -14.07
N SER A 132 16.92 6.10 -13.00
CA SER A 132 17.26 7.05 -11.94
C SER A 132 17.74 6.35 -10.67
N GLU A 133 18.45 7.10 -9.82
CA GLU A 133 18.84 6.60 -8.49
C GLU A 133 17.63 6.14 -7.68
N PHE A 134 16.51 6.86 -7.78
CA PHE A 134 15.25 6.49 -7.13
C PHE A 134 14.78 5.10 -7.56
N TRP A 135 14.73 4.81 -8.86
CA TRP A 135 14.24 3.51 -9.36
C TRP A 135 15.19 2.36 -9.04
N ARG A 136 16.51 2.60 -9.08
CA ARG A 136 17.51 1.60 -8.64
C ARG A 136 17.37 1.32 -7.15
N TYR A 137 17.28 2.36 -6.32
CA TYR A 137 17.09 2.22 -4.87
C TYR A 137 15.78 1.47 -4.54
N ALA A 138 14.69 1.81 -5.23
CA ALA A 138 13.39 1.20 -4.96
C ALA A 138 13.39 -0.30 -5.28
N ARG A 139 13.97 -0.70 -6.42
CA ARG A 139 14.10 -2.10 -6.86
C ARG A 139 15.07 -2.90 -6.01
N ASP A 140 16.29 -2.38 -5.81
CA ASP A 140 17.42 -3.16 -5.29
C ASP A 140 17.53 -3.10 -3.76
N HIS A 141 16.92 -2.09 -3.12
CA HIS A 141 17.03 -1.87 -1.67
C HIS A 141 15.68 -1.79 -0.97
N ALA A 142 14.81 -0.86 -1.36
CA ALA A 142 13.56 -0.61 -0.63
C ALA A 142 12.62 -1.82 -0.70
N TRP A 143 12.36 -2.36 -1.90
CA TRP A 143 11.46 -3.48 -2.08
C TRP A 143 11.89 -4.73 -1.31
N PRO A 144 13.13 -5.26 -1.44
CA PRO A 144 13.58 -6.41 -0.67
C PRO A 144 13.47 -6.20 0.85
N LYS A 145 13.88 -5.03 1.34
CA LYS A 145 13.87 -4.69 2.76
C LYS A 145 12.46 -4.68 3.35
N TYR A 146 11.53 -3.93 2.74
CA TYR A 146 10.18 -3.78 3.29
C TYR A 146 9.31 -5.01 3.07
N ARG A 147 9.57 -5.77 2.00
CA ARG A 147 8.93 -7.07 1.78
C ARG A 147 9.30 -8.07 2.87
N ALA A 148 10.58 -8.18 3.22
CA ALA A 148 11.03 -9.06 4.32
C ALA A 148 10.47 -8.62 5.68
N ALA A 149 10.28 -7.31 5.89
CA ALA A 149 9.66 -6.80 7.13
C ALA A 149 8.17 -7.19 7.28
N ALA A 150 7.51 -7.62 6.20
CA ALA A 150 6.13 -8.12 6.23
C ALA A 150 6.04 -9.64 6.44
N ASP A 151 7.18 -10.31 6.69
CA ASP A 151 7.23 -11.75 6.94
C ASP A 151 6.38 -12.14 8.17
N PRO A 152 5.61 -13.24 8.12
CA PRO A 152 4.81 -13.69 9.25
C PRO A 152 5.58 -13.85 10.56
N GLU A 153 6.85 -14.25 10.53
CA GLU A 153 7.69 -14.35 11.72
C GLU A 153 7.96 -12.98 12.36
N ALA A 154 7.96 -11.91 11.57
CA ALA A 154 8.19 -10.54 12.05
C ALA A 154 6.92 -9.86 12.59
N VAL A 155 5.76 -10.09 11.95
CA VAL A 155 4.52 -9.32 12.19
C VAL A 155 3.32 -10.14 12.69
N ASP A 156 3.44 -11.46 12.83
CA ASP A 156 2.37 -12.36 13.29
C ASP A 156 1.08 -12.27 12.44
N CYS A 157 1.23 -12.17 11.12
CA CYS A 157 0.11 -12.24 10.18
C CYS A 157 0.53 -12.76 8.79
N ASP A 158 -0.44 -13.24 8.03
CA ASP A 158 -0.24 -13.87 6.71
C ASP A 158 -0.10 -12.89 5.53
N ALA A 159 0.31 -11.64 5.76
CA ALA A 159 0.21 -10.61 4.71
C ALA A 159 1.08 -10.93 3.48
N LEU A 160 2.35 -11.24 3.73
CA LEU A 160 3.30 -11.62 2.68
C LEU A 160 2.86 -12.89 1.94
N ARG A 161 2.45 -13.93 2.69
CA ARG A 161 1.96 -15.19 2.12
C ARG A 161 0.77 -14.95 1.18
N LYS A 162 -0.23 -14.16 1.60
CA LYS A 162 -1.41 -13.85 0.77
C LYS A 162 -1.03 -13.07 -0.48
N PHE A 163 -0.12 -12.10 -0.37
CA PHE A 163 0.38 -11.36 -1.53
C PHE A 163 1.06 -12.32 -2.53
N ASP A 164 1.92 -13.22 -2.04
CA ASP A 164 2.64 -14.17 -2.88
C ASP A 164 1.74 -15.19 -3.57
N GLU A 165 0.67 -15.61 -2.91
CA GLU A 165 -0.37 -16.43 -3.53
C GLU A 165 -1.02 -15.72 -4.72
N MET A 166 -1.31 -14.42 -4.61
CA MET A 166 -1.88 -13.63 -5.72
C MET A 166 -0.89 -13.51 -6.88
N VAL A 167 0.39 -13.22 -6.60
CA VAL A 167 1.44 -13.18 -7.61
C VAL A 167 1.61 -14.54 -8.30
N GLY A 168 1.59 -15.63 -7.52
CA GLY A 168 1.64 -16.99 -8.06
C GLY A 168 0.45 -17.33 -8.96
N LEU A 169 -0.74 -16.84 -8.64
CA LEU A 169 -1.95 -17.05 -9.43
C LEU A 169 -1.90 -16.35 -10.79
N ILE A 170 -1.47 -15.08 -10.84
CA ILE A 170 -1.37 -14.34 -12.11
C ILE A 170 -0.26 -14.87 -13.03
N ASN A 171 0.72 -15.60 -12.48
CA ASN A 171 1.76 -16.27 -13.25
C ASN A 171 1.30 -17.60 -13.87
N ARG A 172 0.08 -18.08 -13.57
CA ARG A 172 -0.45 -19.31 -14.15
C ARG A 172 -0.92 -19.07 -15.58
N ARG A 173 -0.77 -20.10 -16.41
CA ARG A 173 -1.25 -20.09 -17.81
C ARG A 173 -2.78 -20.04 -17.90
N VAL A 174 -3.47 -20.62 -16.90
CA VAL A 174 -4.93 -20.64 -16.76
C VAL A 174 -5.26 -20.36 -15.29
N ILE A 175 -6.19 -19.44 -15.04
CA ILE A 175 -6.70 -19.10 -13.71
C ILE A 175 -8.07 -19.75 -13.55
N ASP A 176 -8.21 -20.57 -12.50
CA ASP A 176 -9.46 -21.27 -12.20
C ASP A 176 -10.58 -20.27 -11.86
N LYS A 177 -11.82 -20.59 -12.25
CA LYS A 177 -13.01 -19.72 -12.03
C LYS A 177 -13.15 -19.26 -10.58
N GLU A 178 -12.78 -20.10 -9.63
CA GLU A 178 -12.88 -19.85 -8.20
C GLU A 178 -11.87 -18.78 -7.72
N ASP A 179 -10.69 -18.69 -8.37
CA ASP A 179 -9.64 -17.74 -7.98
C ASP A 179 -9.89 -16.31 -8.52
N TRP A 180 -10.78 -16.13 -9.51
CA TRP A 180 -11.10 -14.79 -10.04
C TRP A 180 -11.65 -13.83 -9.00
N MET A 181 -12.34 -14.37 -7.99
CA MET A 181 -12.91 -13.59 -6.89
C MET A 181 -11.98 -13.48 -5.68
N ARG A 182 -10.78 -14.07 -5.74
CA ARG A 182 -9.80 -14.01 -4.66
C ARG A 182 -9.34 -12.57 -4.47
N LYS A 183 -9.17 -12.19 -3.20
CA LYS A 183 -8.73 -10.86 -2.80
C LYS A 183 -7.58 -10.93 -1.80
N CYS A 184 -6.70 -9.96 -1.91
CA CYS A 184 -5.68 -9.65 -0.92
C CYS A 184 -5.88 -8.19 -0.49
N ALA A 185 -6.34 -7.99 0.75
CA ALA A 185 -6.94 -6.73 1.21
C ALA A 185 -8.11 -6.27 0.32
N VAL A 186 -8.08 -5.02 -0.17
CA VAL A 186 -9.09 -4.47 -1.09
C VAL A 186 -8.94 -5.02 -2.51
N PHE A 187 -7.76 -5.52 -2.87
CA PHE A 187 -7.37 -5.78 -4.24
C PHE A 187 -7.79 -7.19 -4.71
N PRO A 188 -8.69 -7.30 -5.71
CA PRO A 188 -8.98 -8.56 -6.38
C PRO A 188 -7.82 -9.03 -7.25
N LEU A 189 -7.84 -10.31 -7.65
CA LEU A 189 -6.84 -10.89 -8.55
C LEU A 189 -6.71 -10.12 -9.87
N SER A 190 -7.80 -9.54 -10.36
CA SER A 190 -7.77 -8.69 -11.56
C SER A 190 -6.91 -7.44 -11.38
N SER A 191 -6.85 -6.83 -10.20
CA SER A 191 -5.94 -5.70 -9.94
C SER A 191 -4.49 -6.13 -10.02
N TYR A 192 -4.16 -7.32 -9.50
CA TYR A 192 -2.82 -7.88 -9.62
C TYR A 192 -2.44 -8.12 -11.09
N ALA A 193 -3.36 -8.68 -11.88
CA ALA A 193 -3.13 -8.90 -13.31
C ALA A 193 -2.92 -7.58 -14.07
N GLN A 194 -3.71 -6.55 -13.78
CA GLN A 194 -3.58 -5.22 -14.38
C GLN A 194 -2.21 -4.60 -14.10
N ILE A 195 -1.76 -4.63 -12.84
CA ILE A 195 -0.46 -4.07 -12.47
C ILE A 195 0.69 -4.86 -13.09
N ALA A 196 0.68 -6.20 -13.01
CA ALA A 196 1.75 -7.00 -13.63
C ALA A 196 1.85 -6.78 -15.15
N GLN A 197 0.71 -6.73 -15.84
CA GLN A 197 0.67 -6.45 -17.27
C GLN A 197 1.14 -5.03 -17.57
N GLY A 198 0.72 -4.03 -16.79
CA GLY A 198 1.10 -2.64 -16.97
C GLY A 198 2.59 -2.36 -16.72
N LEU A 199 3.17 -3.01 -15.70
CA LEU A 199 4.60 -2.94 -15.41
C LEU A 199 5.45 -3.74 -16.40
N GLY A 200 4.85 -4.67 -17.15
CA GLY A 200 5.57 -5.64 -17.97
C GLY A 200 6.45 -6.58 -17.14
N CYS A 201 6.11 -6.75 -15.85
CA CYS A 201 6.93 -7.44 -14.88
C CYS A 201 6.10 -8.38 -14.02
N TYR A 202 6.58 -9.62 -13.90
CA TYR A 202 5.93 -10.68 -13.16
C TYR A 202 6.92 -11.23 -12.13
N PRO A 203 6.86 -10.77 -10.86
CA PRO A 203 7.78 -11.24 -9.84
C PRO A 203 7.65 -12.76 -9.69
N GLY A 204 8.80 -13.44 -9.55
CA GLY A 204 8.85 -14.89 -9.40
C GLY A 204 8.83 -15.68 -10.72
N MET A 205 8.70 -15.03 -11.89
CA MET A 205 9.12 -15.67 -13.14
C MET A 205 10.65 -15.64 -13.19
N THR A 206 11.28 -16.80 -12.96
CA THR A 206 12.64 -17.00 -13.47
C THR A 206 12.56 -16.86 -14.99
N ASN A 207 13.36 -15.95 -15.57
CA ASN A 207 13.54 -15.88 -17.01
C ASN A 207 13.92 -17.28 -17.51
N GLY A 208 12.95 -18.00 -18.07
CA GLY A 208 13.18 -19.23 -18.78
C GLY A 208 13.89 -18.88 -20.07
N HIS A 209 15.20 -19.12 -20.11
CA HIS A 209 15.91 -19.42 -21.35
C HIS A 209 15.56 -20.84 -21.80
#